data_AF-A0A8J6CH45-F1
#
_entry.id   AF-A0A8J6CH45-F1
#
_cell.length_a   1.000
_cell.length_b   1.000
_cell.length_c   1.000
_cell.angle_alpha   90.00
_cell.angle_beta   90.00
_cell.angle_gamma   90.00
#
_symmetry.space_group_name_H-M   'P 1'
#
loop_
_entity.id
_entity.type
_entity.pdbx_description
1 polymer ?
#
loop_
_entity_poly.entity_id
_entity_poly.type
_entity_poly.pdbx_seq_one_letter_code
_entity_poly.pdbx_strand_id
1 'polypeptide(L)'
;MRSAHVALGAAAAAAAALWAASWWRRTALWNRAPRAGATAGSRDAGPVSVRAGTRRGPPRAGAPGQRSRARAALTRVQLVCASALNEYALAVEHTARRGDRALVLGAMPEATLRELCARTRGNGGRVVQVDMLRKDGAPLAPAADVAHLSSVSGDVHDALALVRLDIPFDLIFVDLTIICGNDLLLDQLAYAHTLCALFARSCRAIVVKSRALALLAAHTVDASAFVDAVRQCAVTAITLECAVTLAAPPPPPPPPGARARAPPPPPPTVFVGGHGVFEYRAAALAALLPTDSVLEIGCHSGASTRLVAAHLRSIGGEGAVVGVDIGSSIIEHARSIASAGVRYEVADAWDTRALLALSPAFSVILVDVGGLSSHHGLLDAIALLRQLRAAYAPHVRVIIAKSKCVRDFPLYARPAAHLWRAELACGAWHRAARLAAEAAAARGGGAEPAANKATSKHGAHRARPTPGAEALAAAGVGRGMADSD
;
A
#
# COMPACT_ATOMS: atom_id res chain seq x y z
N MET A 1 38.50 8.10 -12.96
CA MET A 1 37.38 7.15 -12.79
C MET A 1 36.19 7.71 -11.99
N ARG A 2 36.36 8.36 -10.82
CA ARG A 2 35.23 8.92 -10.05
C ARG A 2 34.41 9.98 -10.79
N SER A 3 35.04 10.87 -11.57
CA SER A 3 34.32 11.91 -12.34
C SER A 3 33.47 11.35 -13.48
N ALA A 4 33.84 10.19 -14.05
CA ALA A 4 33.06 9.53 -15.11
C ALA A 4 31.76 8.92 -14.57
N HIS A 5 31.78 8.34 -13.36
CA HIS A 5 30.57 7.82 -12.70
C HIS A 5 29.57 8.92 -12.32
N VAL A 6 30.07 10.10 -11.91
CA VAL A 6 29.19 11.26 -11.61
C VAL A 6 28.53 11.80 -12.88
N ALA A 7 29.29 11.90 -13.99
CA ALA A 7 28.75 12.35 -15.27
C ALA A 7 27.70 11.37 -15.85
N LEU A 8 27.95 10.05 -15.75
CA LEU A 8 27.00 9.00 -16.14
C LEU A 8 25.71 9.05 -15.29
N GLY A 9 25.82 9.28 -13.98
CA GLY A 9 24.65 9.45 -13.11
C GLY A 9 23.81 10.68 -13.44
N ALA A 10 24.45 11.82 -13.73
CA ALA A 10 23.76 13.04 -14.12
C ALA A 10 23.06 12.92 -15.48
N ALA A 11 23.71 12.27 -16.46
CA ALA A 11 23.11 12.00 -17.77
C ALA A 11 21.89 11.06 -17.69
N ALA A 12 21.98 10.01 -16.87
CA ALA A 12 20.86 9.09 -16.64
C ALA A 12 19.67 9.80 -15.96
N ALA A 13 19.93 10.66 -14.97
CA ALA A 13 18.89 11.45 -14.31
C ALA A 13 18.21 12.46 -15.28
N ALA A 14 18.99 13.11 -16.15
CA ALA A 14 18.46 14.02 -17.16
C ALA A 14 17.60 13.29 -18.21
N ALA A 15 18.03 12.10 -18.66
CA ALA A 15 17.28 11.27 -19.59
C ALA A 15 15.95 10.78 -18.96
N ALA A 16 15.97 10.38 -17.69
CA ALA A 16 14.77 9.98 -16.96
C ALA A 16 13.77 11.15 -16.81
N ALA A 17 14.25 12.36 -16.52
CA ALA A 17 13.42 13.56 -16.41
C ALA A 17 12.76 13.93 -17.76
N LEU A 18 13.50 13.87 -18.86
CA LEU A 18 12.99 14.14 -20.21
C LEU A 18 11.97 13.08 -20.66
N TRP A 19 12.21 11.81 -20.33
CA TRP A 19 11.26 10.72 -20.58
C TRP A 19 9.96 10.92 -19.79
N ALA A 20 10.05 11.27 -18.51
CA ALA A 20 8.88 11.53 -17.66
C ALA A 20 8.05 12.74 -18.16
N ALA A 21 8.72 13.82 -18.61
CA ALA A 21 8.05 14.98 -19.19
C ALA A 21 7.35 14.66 -20.53
N SER A 22 7.98 13.84 -21.37
CA SER A 22 7.40 13.36 -22.63
C SER A 22 6.19 12.46 -22.40
N TRP A 23 6.24 11.59 -21.38
CA TRP A 23 5.16 10.70 -20.98
C TRP A 23 3.93 11.48 -20.48
N TRP A 24 4.13 12.51 -19.65
CA TRP A 24 3.05 13.39 -19.18
C TRP A 24 2.35 14.13 -20.33
N ARG A 25 3.09 14.63 -21.32
CA ARG A 25 2.49 15.29 -22.49
C ARG A 25 1.64 14.31 -23.32
N ARG A 26 2.11 13.08 -23.52
CA ARG A 26 1.40 12.06 -24.29
C ARG A 26 0.13 11.57 -23.60
N THR A 27 0.17 11.37 -22.28
CA THR A 27 -1.02 10.98 -21.50
C THR A 27 -2.05 12.12 -21.38
N ALA A 28 -1.60 13.37 -21.25
CA ALA A 28 -2.48 14.54 -21.25
C ALA A 28 -3.20 14.76 -22.61
N LEU A 29 -2.52 14.52 -23.73
CA LEU A 29 -3.09 14.63 -25.07
C LEU A 29 -4.15 13.55 -25.37
N TRP A 30 -3.93 12.32 -24.89
CA TRP A 30 -4.88 11.23 -25.11
C TRP A 30 -6.19 11.37 -24.31
N ASN A 31 -6.15 12.13 -23.21
CA ASN A 31 -7.30 12.41 -22.37
C ASN A 31 -8.21 13.55 -22.89
N ARG A 32 -7.84 14.22 -23.99
CA ARG A 32 -8.64 15.29 -24.62
C ARG A 32 -9.47 14.82 -25.83
N ALA A 33 -9.45 13.54 -26.17
CA ALA A 33 -10.29 13.03 -27.26
C ALA A 33 -11.79 13.19 -26.89
N PRO A 34 -12.62 13.78 -27.77
CA PRO A 34 -14.04 14.00 -27.49
C PRO A 34 -14.77 12.68 -27.28
N ARG A 35 -15.54 12.59 -26.20
CA ARG A 35 -16.46 11.48 -25.96
C ARG A 35 -17.62 11.61 -26.96
N ALA A 36 -17.68 10.73 -27.95
CA ALA A 36 -18.86 10.60 -28.80
C ALA A 36 -20.06 10.21 -27.92
N GLY A 37 -21.11 11.04 -27.93
CA GLY A 37 -22.32 10.85 -27.15
C GLY A 37 -23.11 9.63 -27.65
N ALA A 38 -23.43 8.72 -26.72
CA ALA A 38 -24.39 7.67 -26.95
C ALA A 38 -25.80 8.22 -26.65
N THR A 39 -26.61 8.39 -27.69
CA THR A 39 -28.04 8.70 -27.58
C THR A 39 -28.81 7.44 -27.18
N ALA A 40 -29.52 7.50 -26.05
CA ALA A 40 -30.42 6.44 -25.60
C ALA A 40 -31.81 6.67 -26.23
N GLY A 41 -32.23 5.76 -27.11
CA GLY A 41 -33.61 5.68 -27.59
C GLY A 41 -34.45 4.79 -26.67
N SER A 42 -35.51 5.36 -26.09
CA SER A 42 -36.55 4.62 -25.37
C SER A 42 -37.61 4.10 -26.34
N ARG A 43 -38.07 2.86 -26.16
CA ARG A 43 -39.36 2.39 -26.67
C ARG A 43 -40.11 1.62 -25.61
N ASP A 44 -41.42 1.81 -25.67
CA ASP A 44 -42.48 1.45 -24.75
C ASP A 44 -42.65 -0.06 -24.50
N ALA A 45 -43.03 -0.39 -23.27
CA ALA A 45 -43.77 -1.62 -22.96
C ALA A 45 -44.77 -1.31 -21.83
N GLY A 46 -46.06 -1.61 -22.09
CA GLY A 46 -47.21 -1.25 -21.27
C GLY A 46 -47.34 -2.00 -19.93
N PRO A 47 -48.37 -1.67 -19.13
CA PRO A 47 -48.47 -2.11 -17.75
C PRO A 47 -49.14 -3.49 -17.63
N VAL A 48 -48.50 -4.41 -16.92
CA VAL A 48 -49.13 -5.61 -16.37
C VAL A 48 -49.37 -5.38 -14.89
N SER A 49 -50.64 -5.33 -14.47
CA SER A 49 -51.02 -5.21 -13.07
C SER A 49 -50.94 -6.56 -12.37
N VAL A 50 -50.12 -6.68 -11.33
CA VAL A 50 -50.17 -7.80 -10.37
C VAL A 50 -50.39 -7.23 -8.97
N ARG A 51 -51.44 -7.70 -8.30
CA ARG A 51 -51.88 -7.29 -6.96
C ARG A 51 -50.85 -7.63 -5.87
N ALA A 52 -50.85 -6.76 -4.87
CA ALA A 52 -49.89 -6.64 -3.79
C ALA A 52 -49.86 -7.82 -2.80
N GLY A 53 -48.68 -8.41 -2.62
CA GLY A 53 -48.24 -9.02 -1.37
C GLY A 53 -47.26 -8.07 -0.67
N THR A 54 -47.38 -7.90 0.64
CA THR A 54 -46.62 -6.97 1.48
C THR A 54 -45.11 -7.20 1.40
N ARG A 55 -44.45 -6.49 0.47
CA ARG A 55 -42.98 -6.41 0.40
C ARG A 55 -42.50 -5.48 1.51
N ARG A 56 -41.71 -6.02 2.45
CA ARG A 56 -40.77 -5.21 3.24
C ARG A 56 -39.88 -4.49 2.23
N GLY A 57 -39.94 -3.15 2.22
CA GLY A 57 -39.14 -2.33 1.32
C GLY A 57 -37.64 -2.63 1.48
N PRO A 58 -36.84 -2.47 0.42
CA PRO A 58 -35.40 -2.66 0.50
C PRO A 58 -34.83 -1.75 1.62
N PRO A 59 -33.84 -2.23 2.39
CA PRO A 59 -33.24 -1.43 3.45
C PRO A 59 -32.78 -0.10 2.86
N ARG A 60 -33.27 1.01 3.44
CA ARG A 60 -32.90 2.36 3.03
C ARG A 60 -31.37 2.43 2.98
N ALA A 61 -30.83 2.77 1.81
CA ALA A 61 -29.40 2.99 1.63
C ALA A 61 -28.92 3.97 2.73
N GLY A 62 -28.02 3.50 3.60
CA GLY A 62 -27.53 4.29 4.73
C GLY A 62 -27.02 5.66 4.27
N ALA A 63 -27.26 6.69 5.08
CA ALA A 63 -26.93 8.07 4.75
C ALA A 63 -25.47 8.19 4.28
N PRO A 64 -25.18 8.96 3.21
CA PRO A 64 -23.84 9.08 2.60
C PRO A 64 -22.70 9.39 3.60
N GLY A 65 -23.00 10.00 4.75
CA GLY A 65 -22.05 10.32 5.81
C GLY A 65 -21.60 9.16 6.72
N GLN A 66 -22.33 8.04 6.78
CA GLN A 66 -21.91 6.91 7.63
C GLN A 66 -20.70 6.16 7.05
N ARG A 67 -20.64 6.00 5.72
CA ARG A 67 -19.55 5.29 5.04
C ARG A 67 -18.21 6.03 5.11
N SER A 68 -18.23 7.36 5.01
CA SER A 68 -17.01 8.19 5.12
C SER A 68 -16.43 8.18 6.54
N ARG A 69 -17.29 8.15 7.57
CA ARG A 69 -16.86 8.08 8.98
C ARG A 69 -16.22 6.74 9.34
N ALA A 70 -16.81 5.62 8.94
CA ALA A 70 -16.21 4.29 9.16
C ALA A 70 -14.82 4.18 8.50
N ARG A 71 -14.67 4.79 7.32
CA ARG A 71 -13.40 4.82 6.58
C ARG A 71 -12.32 5.66 7.28
N ALA A 72 -12.64 6.89 7.69
CA ALA A 72 -11.71 7.73 8.42
C ALA A 72 -11.29 7.09 9.76
N ALA A 73 -12.15 6.23 10.31
CA ALA A 73 -11.87 5.48 11.52
C ALA A 73 -10.88 4.32 11.27
N LEU A 74 -11.04 3.53 10.18
CA LEU A 74 -10.11 2.44 9.86
C LEU A 74 -8.68 2.93 9.56
N THR A 75 -8.53 4.10 8.93
CA THR A 75 -7.20 4.68 8.68
C THR A 75 -6.52 5.25 9.92
N ARG A 76 -7.21 5.30 11.08
CA ARG A 76 -6.61 5.78 12.34
C ARG A 76 -5.86 4.68 13.08
N VAL A 77 -6.25 3.43 12.90
CA VAL A 77 -5.61 2.30 13.58
C VAL A 77 -4.51 1.74 12.69
N GLN A 78 -3.28 1.74 13.18
CA GLN A 78 -2.18 1.08 12.49
C GLN A 78 -2.18 -0.42 12.78
N LEU A 79 -2.20 -1.24 11.74
CA LEU A 79 -2.04 -2.68 11.84
C LEU A 79 -0.57 -3.05 11.65
N VAL A 80 0.11 -3.45 12.71
CA VAL A 80 1.53 -3.85 12.69
C VAL A 80 1.60 -5.37 12.64
N CYS A 81 2.12 -5.93 11.55
CA CYS A 81 2.15 -7.37 11.31
C CYS A 81 3.55 -7.93 11.59
N ALA A 82 3.69 -8.70 12.67
CA ALA A 82 4.91 -9.40 13.03
C ALA A 82 4.90 -10.83 12.48
N SER A 83 5.95 -11.21 11.75
CA SER A 83 6.07 -12.56 11.17
C SER A 83 6.52 -13.61 12.19
N ALA A 84 7.20 -13.19 13.26
CA ALA A 84 7.82 -14.03 14.27
C ALA A 84 7.82 -13.35 15.65
N LEU A 85 8.17 -14.11 16.69
CA LEU A 85 8.13 -13.62 18.09
C LEU A 85 9.10 -12.48 18.37
N ASN A 86 10.27 -12.46 17.73
CA ASN A 86 11.24 -11.37 17.85
C ASN A 86 10.70 -10.08 17.23
N GLU A 87 10.05 -10.14 16.06
CA GLU A 87 9.35 -9.01 15.46
C GLU A 87 8.17 -8.53 16.31
N TYR A 88 7.54 -9.44 17.05
CA TYR A 88 6.45 -9.12 17.96
C TYR A 88 6.94 -8.36 19.20
N ALA A 89 8.08 -8.79 19.78
CA ALA A 89 8.76 -8.06 20.85
C ALA A 89 9.26 -6.69 20.40
N LEU A 90 9.82 -6.62 19.19
CA LEU A 90 10.21 -5.36 18.56
C LEU A 90 9.02 -4.41 18.38
N ALA A 91 7.86 -4.94 17.97
CA ALA A 91 6.65 -4.13 17.87
C ALA A 91 6.22 -3.58 19.23
N VAL A 92 6.34 -4.34 20.34
CA VAL A 92 6.13 -3.80 21.70
C VAL A 92 7.04 -2.62 21.96
N GLU A 93 8.32 -2.73 21.65
CA GLU A 93 9.31 -1.67 21.88
C GLU A 93 8.93 -0.35 21.20
N HIS A 94 8.51 -0.40 19.93
CA HIS A 94 8.21 0.82 19.17
C HIS A 94 6.79 1.36 19.37
N THR A 95 5.84 0.50 19.73
CA THR A 95 4.43 0.89 19.80
C THR A 95 3.98 1.24 21.22
N ALA A 96 4.54 0.59 22.25
CA ALA A 96 4.19 0.81 23.64
C ALA A 96 4.81 2.09 24.22
N ARG A 97 4.00 2.81 25.01
CA ARG A 97 4.31 4.08 25.66
C ARG A 97 3.86 4.04 27.11
N ARG A 98 4.49 4.89 27.91
CA ARG A 98 4.15 5.09 29.31
C ARG A 98 2.69 5.52 29.47
N GLY A 99 1.94 4.82 30.32
CA GLY A 99 0.52 5.12 30.59
C GLY A 99 -0.48 4.48 29.64
N ASP A 100 -0.03 3.71 28.64
CA ASP A 100 -0.97 3.02 27.75
C ASP A 100 -1.79 1.96 28.45
N ARG A 101 -3.00 1.77 27.92
CA ARG A 101 -3.83 0.60 28.17
C ARG A 101 -3.69 -0.37 27.01
N ALA A 102 -3.10 -1.53 27.28
CA ALA A 102 -2.90 -2.58 26.30
C ALA A 102 -3.82 -3.77 26.54
N LEU A 103 -4.34 -4.35 25.46
CA LEU A 103 -5.03 -5.63 25.45
C LEU A 103 -4.13 -6.67 24.78
N VAL A 104 -3.97 -7.84 25.38
CA VAL A 104 -3.24 -8.98 24.81
C VAL A 104 -4.22 -10.13 24.60
N LEU A 105 -4.34 -10.58 23.35
CA LEU A 105 -5.20 -11.69 22.92
C LEU A 105 -4.33 -12.84 22.42
N GLY A 106 -4.50 -14.02 22.99
CA GLY A 106 -3.71 -15.20 22.64
C GLY A 106 -2.39 -15.28 23.40
N ALA A 107 -1.40 -15.96 22.80
CA ALA A 107 -0.13 -16.22 23.46
C ALA A 107 0.88 -15.09 23.21
N MET A 108 1.43 -14.52 24.28
CA MET A 108 2.59 -13.64 24.22
C MET A 108 3.70 -14.26 25.09
N PRO A 109 4.96 -14.34 24.61
CA PRO A 109 6.06 -14.80 25.44
C PRO A 109 6.17 -13.97 26.72
N GLU A 110 6.44 -14.62 27.85
CA GLU A 110 6.47 -13.97 29.16
C GLU A 110 7.45 -12.79 29.22
N ALA A 111 8.63 -12.93 28.60
CA ALA A 111 9.61 -11.84 28.51
C ALA A 111 9.05 -10.62 27.74
N THR A 112 8.34 -10.84 26.64
CA THR A 112 7.69 -9.79 25.86
C THR A 112 6.55 -9.14 26.62
N LEU A 113 5.77 -9.93 27.36
CA LEU A 113 4.69 -9.43 28.21
C LEU A 113 5.24 -8.57 29.37
N ARG A 114 6.33 -9.01 30.01
CA ARG A 114 7.01 -8.24 31.05
C ARG A 114 7.51 -6.90 30.53
N GLU A 115 8.10 -6.88 29.33
CA GLU A 115 8.54 -5.65 28.67
C GLU A 115 7.37 -4.71 28.35
N LEU A 116 6.26 -5.25 27.82
CA LEU A 116 5.05 -4.47 27.58
C LEU A 116 4.55 -3.83 28.88
N CYS A 117 4.44 -4.62 29.95
CA CYS A 117 4.04 -4.12 31.26
C CYS A 117 4.98 -3.02 31.74
N ALA A 118 6.29 -3.24 31.68
CA ALA A 118 7.29 -2.26 32.08
C ALA A 118 7.15 -0.93 31.31
N ARG A 119 6.93 -0.97 29.99
CA ARG A 119 6.76 0.22 29.15
C ARG A 119 5.47 0.97 29.42
N THR A 120 4.39 0.24 29.68
CA THR A 120 3.08 0.85 29.97
C THR A 120 2.96 1.42 31.39
N ARG A 121 3.86 1.07 32.33
CA ARG A 121 3.82 1.54 33.72
C ARG A 121 3.73 3.07 33.82
N GLY A 122 2.70 3.57 34.48
CA GLY A 122 2.46 5.00 34.65
C GLY A 122 1.05 5.27 35.17
N ASN A 123 0.70 6.55 35.32
CA ASN A 123 -0.65 6.91 35.74
C ASN A 123 -1.67 6.45 34.68
N GLY A 124 -2.55 5.52 35.05
CA GLY A 124 -3.57 4.94 34.15
C GLY A 124 -3.10 3.80 33.24
N GLY A 125 -1.80 3.45 33.24
CA GLY A 125 -1.27 2.37 32.41
C GLY A 125 -1.73 0.99 32.91
N ARG A 126 -2.18 0.13 32.01
CA ARG A 126 -2.73 -1.20 32.36
C ARG A 126 -2.55 -2.18 31.21
N VAL A 127 -2.25 -3.45 31.52
CA VAL A 127 -2.19 -4.53 30.52
C VAL A 127 -3.25 -5.57 30.87
N VAL A 128 -4.25 -5.74 30.02
CA VAL A 128 -5.26 -6.79 30.16
C VAL A 128 -4.88 -7.94 29.24
N GLN A 129 -4.71 -9.14 29.77
CA GLN A 129 -4.48 -10.33 28.97
C GLN A 129 -5.73 -11.19 29.01
N VAL A 130 -6.34 -11.42 27.85
CA VAL A 130 -7.43 -12.38 27.72
C VAL A 130 -6.78 -13.71 27.43
N ASP A 131 -6.82 -14.58 28.42
CA ASP A 131 -6.21 -15.90 28.31
C ASP A 131 -7.10 -16.78 27.44
N MET A 132 -6.46 -17.47 26.50
CA MET A 132 -7.13 -18.51 25.74
C MET A 132 -6.79 -19.81 26.43
N LEU A 133 -7.80 -20.59 26.81
CA LEU A 133 -7.58 -21.95 27.28
C LEU A 133 -6.55 -22.60 26.36
N ARG A 134 -5.41 -22.99 26.92
CA ARG A 134 -4.39 -23.73 26.17
C ARG A 134 -5.06 -24.99 25.62
N LYS A 135 -4.49 -25.57 24.57
CA LYS A 135 -5.02 -26.84 24.01
C LYS A 135 -5.12 -27.95 25.06
N ASP A 136 -4.33 -27.89 26.13
CA ASP A 136 -4.35 -28.83 27.26
C ASP A 136 -5.34 -28.43 28.38
N GLY A 137 -6.11 -27.35 28.20
CA GLY A 137 -7.08 -26.84 29.17
C GLY A 137 -6.46 -26.13 30.38
N ALA A 138 -5.13 -26.05 30.48
CA ALA A 138 -4.48 -25.38 31.59
C ALA A 138 -4.56 -23.84 31.42
N PRO A 139 -5.03 -23.09 32.43
CA PRO A 139 -4.90 -21.65 32.42
C PRO A 139 -3.40 -21.27 32.40
N LEU A 140 -3.05 -20.19 31.71
CA LEU A 140 -1.72 -19.58 31.87
C LEU A 140 -1.62 -19.12 33.33
N ALA A 141 -0.66 -19.70 34.06
CA ALA A 141 -0.35 -19.22 35.40
C ALA A 141 -0.06 -17.71 35.29
N PRO A 142 -0.77 -16.86 36.05
CA PRO A 142 -0.52 -15.43 36.00
C PRO A 142 0.95 -15.20 36.35
N ALA A 143 1.64 -14.41 35.54
CA ALA A 143 3.01 -14.02 35.85
C ALA A 143 2.99 -13.31 37.21
N ALA A 144 3.53 -13.97 38.25
CA ALA A 144 3.34 -13.61 39.65
C ALA A 144 3.77 -12.16 40.00
N ASP A 145 4.58 -11.53 39.15
CA ASP A 145 5.15 -10.19 39.35
C ASP A 145 4.48 -9.06 38.53
N VAL A 146 3.34 -9.33 37.88
CA VAL A 146 2.65 -8.32 37.05
C VAL A 146 1.39 -7.82 37.76
N ALA A 147 1.56 -6.86 38.67
CA ALA A 147 0.47 -6.21 39.43
C ALA A 147 -0.61 -5.52 38.57
N HIS A 148 -0.41 -5.42 37.25
CA HIS A 148 -1.33 -4.77 36.31
C HIS A 148 -2.09 -5.74 35.40
N LEU A 149 -1.92 -7.05 35.59
CA LEU A 149 -2.55 -8.07 34.76
C LEU A 149 -3.91 -8.46 35.32
N SER A 150 -4.97 -8.27 34.53
CA SER A 150 -6.26 -8.93 34.77
C SER A 150 -6.48 -9.97 33.69
N SER A 151 -6.59 -11.23 34.10
CA SER A 151 -7.02 -12.32 33.22
C SER A 151 -8.53 -12.34 33.13
N VAL A 152 -9.06 -12.39 31.91
CA VAL A 152 -10.48 -12.62 31.64
C VAL A 152 -10.56 -13.89 30.80
N SER A 153 -11.37 -14.86 31.25
CA SER A 153 -11.71 -16.01 30.41
C SER A 153 -12.80 -15.60 29.42
N GLY A 154 -12.64 -15.97 28.15
CA GLY A 154 -13.61 -15.66 27.13
C GLY A 154 -13.29 -16.37 25.82
N ASP A 155 -14.32 -16.55 25.00
CA ASP A 155 -14.11 -16.96 23.61
C ASP A 155 -13.53 -15.78 22.85
N VAL A 156 -12.24 -15.88 22.49
CA VAL A 156 -11.55 -14.87 21.69
C VAL A 156 -12.13 -14.73 20.28
N HIS A 157 -12.90 -15.69 19.80
CA HIS A 157 -13.63 -15.53 18.55
C HIS A 157 -14.80 -14.55 18.70
N ASP A 158 -15.27 -14.32 19.93
CA ASP A 158 -16.26 -13.29 20.25
C ASP A 158 -15.60 -11.92 20.46
N ALA A 159 -15.20 -11.28 19.36
CA ALA A 159 -14.65 -9.93 19.39
C ALA A 159 -15.61 -8.90 20.04
N LEU A 160 -16.92 -9.18 20.10
CA LEU A 160 -17.89 -8.32 20.79
C LEU A 160 -17.81 -8.45 22.31
N ALA A 161 -17.43 -9.61 22.84
CA ALA A 161 -17.15 -9.77 24.27
C ALA A 161 -16.04 -8.82 24.73
N LEU A 162 -15.06 -8.52 23.87
CA LEU A 162 -13.99 -7.56 24.18
C LEU A 162 -14.51 -6.13 24.36
N VAL A 163 -15.56 -5.74 23.62
CA VAL A 163 -16.19 -4.42 23.77
C VAL A 163 -16.90 -4.30 25.12
N ARG A 164 -17.41 -5.43 25.66
CA ARG A 164 -18.08 -5.46 26.97
C ARG A 164 -17.13 -5.24 28.15
N LEU A 165 -15.81 -5.28 27.92
CA LEU A 165 -14.84 -4.91 28.96
C LEU A 165 -14.97 -3.43 29.35
N ASP A 166 -15.56 -2.59 28.51
CA ASP A 166 -15.72 -1.14 28.71
C ASP A 166 -14.41 -0.42 29.07
N ILE A 167 -13.29 -0.98 28.62
CA ILE A 167 -11.95 -0.40 28.75
C ILE A 167 -11.54 0.12 27.38
N PRO A 168 -11.33 1.43 27.20
CA PRO A 168 -10.70 1.94 26.00
C PRO A 168 -9.23 1.52 25.97
N PHE A 169 -8.86 0.69 25.00
CA PHE A 169 -7.48 0.27 24.79
C PHE A 169 -6.80 1.18 23.78
N ASP A 170 -5.57 1.56 24.09
CA ASP A 170 -4.71 2.33 23.21
C ASP A 170 -3.93 1.39 22.27
N LEU A 171 -3.61 0.19 22.75
CA LEU A 171 -2.91 -0.86 22.00
C LEU A 171 -3.60 -2.20 22.12
N ILE A 172 -3.56 -2.99 21.05
CA ILE A 172 -4.02 -4.38 21.07
C ILE A 172 -2.94 -5.26 20.46
N PHE A 173 -2.54 -6.31 21.16
CA PHE A 173 -1.60 -7.33 20.74
C PHE A 173 -2.37 -8.62 20.52
N VAL A 174 -2.24 -9.24 19.35
CA VAL A 174 -3.01 -10.43 18.98
C VAL A 174 -2.12 -11.49 18.35
N ASP A 175 -2.08 -12.69 18.93
CA ASP A 175 -1.50 -13.86 18.27
C ASP A 175 -2.55 -14.59 17.42
N LEU A 176 -2.70 -14.14 16.17
CA LEU A 176 -3.65 -14.71 15.22
C LEU A 176 -3.29 -16.14 14.79
N THR A 177 -2.04 -16.55 14.99
CA THR A 177 -1.64 -17.93 14.73
C THR A 177 -2.22 -18.91 15.73
N ILE A 178 -2.41 -18.49 16.98
CA ILE A 178 -3.07 -19.33 17.98
C ILE A 178 -4.59 -19.25 17.82
N ILE A 179 -5.14 -18.08 17.47
CA ILE A 179 -6.59 -17.88 17.30
C ILE A 179 -7.10 -18.57 16.03
N CYS A 180 -6.50 -18.28 14.87
CA CYS A 180 -6.99 -18.72 13.57
C CYS A 180 -6.15 -19.85 12.94
N GLY A 181 -5.00 -20.22 13.52
CA GLY A 181 -4.02 -21.09 12.85
C GLY A 181 -3.13 -20.34 11.85
N ASN A 182 -2.10 -21.01 11.31
CA ASN A 182 -1.10 -20.37 10.44
C ASN A 182 -1.61 -20.06 9.02
N ASP A 183 -2.49 -20.91 8.48
CA ASP A 183 -2.76 -20.97 7.04
C ASP A 183 -4.06 -20.27 6.62
N LEU A 184 -4.84 -19.78 7.60
CA LEU A 184 -6.13 -19.11 7.39
C LEU A 184 -5.97 -17.60 7.21
N LEU A 185 -5.21 -17.16 6.19
CA LEU A 185 -4.93 -15.74 6.00
C LEU A 185 -6.20 -14.87 5.91
N LEU A 186 -7.24 -15.33 5.19
CA LEU A 186 -8.45 -14.53 5.00
C LEU A 186 -9.21 -14.35 6.32
N ASP A 187 -9.30 -15.39 7.15
CA ASP A 187 -9.87 -15.34 8.49
C ASP A 187 -9.06 -14.42 9.40
N GLN A 188 -7.73 -14.53 9.38
CA GLN A 188 -6.85 -13.65 10.13
C GLN A 188 -7.02 -12.18 9.71
N LEU A 189 -7.12 -11.91 8.40
CA LEU A 189 -7.35 -10.57 7.86
C LEU A 189 -8.71 -10.03 8.26
N ALA A 190 -9.77 -10.84 8.15
CA ALA A 190 -11.12 -10.50 8.54
C ALA A 190 -11.21 -10.18 10.04
N TYR A 191 -10.57 -11.00 10.87
CA TYR A 191 -10.52 -10.80 12.32
C TYR A 191 -9.75 -9.54 12.68
N ALA A 192 -8.55 -9.32 12.10
CA ALA A 192 -7.78 -8.09 12.31
C ALA A 192 -8.58 -6.84 11.90
N HIS A 193 -9.28 -6.89 10.76
CA HIS A 193 -10.17 -5.81 10.30
C HIS A 193 -11.33 -5.55 11.27
N THR A 194 -11.91 -6.61 11.81
CA THR A 194 -12.98 -6.51 12.80
C THR A 194 -12.49 -5.79 14.04
N LEU A 195 -11.31 -6.15 14.56
CA LEU A 195 -10.71 -5.43 15.68
C LEU A 195 -10.40 -3.97 15.35
N CYS A 196 -9.84 -3.68 14.18
CA CYS A 196 -9.61 -2.30 13.74
C CYS A 196 -10.92 -1.49 13.75
N ALA A 197 -12.02 -2.08 13.27
CA ALA A 197 -13.32 -1.42 13.23
C ALA A 197 -13.92 -1.20 14.63
N LEU A 198 -13.87 -2.22 15.49
CA LEU A 198 -14.41 -2.16 16.86
C LEU A 198 -13.67 -1.14 17.72
N PHE A 199 -12.35 -1.06 17.58
CA PHE A 199 -11.50 -0.23 18.43
C PHE A 199 -11.02 1.06 17.76
N ALA A 200 -11.57 1.44 16.61
CA ALA A 200 -11.13 2.60 15.82
C ALA A 200 -11.17 3.96 16.54
N ARG A 201 -11.90 4.04 17.67
CA ARG A 201 -12.04 5.27 18.46
C ARG A 201 -11.05 5.39 19.61
N SER A 202 -10.56 4.26 20.14
CA SER A 202 -9.69 4.24 21.31
C SER A 202 -8.27 3.78 20.97
N CYS A 203 -8.15 2.87 20.00
CA CYS A 203 -6.90 2.21 19.69
C CYS A 203 -6.13 2.97 18.61
N ARG A 204 -4.82 3.14 18.82
CA ARG A 204 -3.93 3.70 17.79
C ARG A 204 -3.24 2.62 16.97
N ALA A 205 -3.01 1.44 17.54
CA ALA A 205 -2.30 0.36 16.87
C ALA A 205 -2.73 -1.02 17.36
N ILE A 206 -2.89 -1.92 16.40
CA ILE A 206 -3.10 -3.34 16.61
C ILE A 206 -1.86 -4.06 16.08
N VAL A 207 -1.14 -4.73 16.97
CA VAL A 207 0.01 -5.56 16.64
C VAL A 207 -0.45 -7.00 16.51
N VAL A 208 -0.34 -7.57 15.32
CA VAL A 208 -0.72 -8.95 15.03
C VAL A 208 0.52 -9.80 14.81
N LYS A 209 0.60 -10.94 15.51
CA LYS A 209 1.57 -11.99 15.17
C LYS A 209 0.91 -12.90 14.14
N SER A 210 1.35 -12.76 12.89
CA SER A 210 0.96 -13.59 11.77
C SER A 210 1.99 -13.47 10.65
N ARG A 211 2.62 -14.59 10.29
CA ARG A 211 3.51 -14.65 9.13
C ARG A 211 2.78 -14.34 7.84
N ALA A 212 1.55 -14.85 7.68
CA ALA A 212 0.80 -14.67 6.44
C ALA A 212 0.40 -13.20 6.21
N LEU A 213 -0.04 -12.50 7.26
CA LEU A 213 -0.35 -11.06 7.18
C LEU A 213 0.90 -10.20 7.05
N ALA A 214 2.00 -10.54 7.74
CA ALA A 214 3.26 -9.83 7.59
C ALA A 214 3.78 -9.91 6.15
N LEU A 215 3.71 -11.08 5.53
CA LEU A 215 4.05 -11.25 4.11
C LEU A 215 3.08 -10.50 3.21
N LEU A 216 1.77 -10.55 3.47
CA LEU A 216 0.80 -9.78 2.69
C LEU A 216 1.09 -8.27 2.75
N ALA A 217 1.35 -7.73 3.93
CA ALA A 217 1.70 -6.32 4.14
C ALA A 217 3.04 -5.96 3.48
N ALA A 218 4.02 -6.86 3.49
CA ALA A 218 5.32 -6.66 2.84
C ALA A 218 5.24 -6.68 1.31
N HIS A 219 4.28 -7.42 0.74
CA HIS A 219 4.13 -7.58 -0.70
C HIS A 219 3.04 -6.70 -1.32
N THR A 220 2.34 -5.89 -0.54
CA THR A 220 1.30 -4.99 -1.07
C THR A 220 1.81 -3.56 -1.05
N VAL A 221 1.69 -2.85 -2.18
CA VAL A 221 2.16 -1.49 -2.35
C VAL A 221 1.06 -0.65 -2.99
N ASP A 222 0.96 0.63 -2.64
CA ASP A 222 0.08 1.55 -3.34
C ASP A 222 0.70 1.96 -4.69
N ALA A 223 -0.14 2.18 -5.70
CA ALA A 223 0.29 2.49 -7.07
C ALA A 223 1.19 3.72 -7.16
N SER A 224 0.98 4.75 -6.32
CA SER A 224 1.80 5.97 -6.35
C SER A 224 3.21 5.68 -5.83
N ALA A 225 3.33 5.06 -4.66
CA ALA A 225 4.63 4.65 -4.13
C ALA A 225 5.36 3.67 -5.06
N PHE A 226 4.64 2.76 -5.71
CA PHE A 226 5.20 1.86 -6.70
C PHE A 226 5.79 2.61 -7.91
N VAL A 227 5.02 3.53 -8.51
CA VAL A 227 5.47 4.35 -9.65
C VAL A 227 6.67 5.22 -9.26
N ASP A 228 6.63 5.83 -8.08
CA ASP A 228 7.73 6.67 -7.60
C ASP A 228 9.00 5.85 -7.35
N ALA A 229 8.88 4.66 -6.76
CA ALA A 229 10.01 3.75 -6.57
C ALA A 229 10.64 3.33 -7.90
N VAL A 230 9.82 2.96 -8.89
CA VAL A 230 10.31 2.63 -10.24
C VAL A 230 11.02 3.82 -10.89
N ARG A 231 10.50 5.04 -10.73
CA ARG A 231 11.12 6.26 -11.29
C ARG A 231 12.45 6.61 -10.63
N GLN A 232 12.55 6.45 -9.31
CA GLN A 232 13.77 6.78 -8.55
C GLN A 232 14.88 5.77 -8.79
N CYS A 233 14.54 4.51 -9.05
CA CYS A 233 15.50 3.49 -9.44
C CYS A 233 15.84 3.62 -10.93
N ALA A 234 16.94 4.30 -11.26
CA ALA A 234 17.48 4.41 -12.63
C ALA A 234 17.81 3.06 -13.30
N VAL A 235 17.63 1.93 -12.61
CA VAL A 235 17.84 0.57 -13.10
C VAL A 235 16.59 -0.26 -12.77
N THR A 236 15.67 -0.36 -13.74
CA THR A 236 14.36 -1.01 -13.67
C THR A 236 14.42 -2.49 -13.25
N ALA A 237 15.57 -3.16 -13.42
CA ALA A 237 15.77 -4.56 -13.06
C ALA A 237 16.04 -4.78 -11.56
N ILE A 238 16.54 -3.76 -10.85
CA ILE A 238 16.94 -3.87 -9.43
C ILE A 238 15.74 -3.61 -8.50
N THR A 239 14.63 -3.05 -9.00
CA THR A 239 13.57 -2.49 -8.14
C THR A 239 12.61 -3.54 -7.57
N LEU A 240 12.33 -4.65 -8.28
CA LEU A 240 11.49 -5.71 -7.71
C LEU A 240 12.26 -6.55 -6.71
N GLU A 241 13.52 -6.88 -7.04
CA GLU A 241 14.42 -7.51 -6.07
C GLU A 241 14.71 -6.57 -4.91
N CYS A 242 14.91 -5.25 -5.06
CA CYS A 242 15.10 -4.37 -3.90
C CYS A 242 13.81 -4.14 -3.10
N ALA A 243 12.64 -3.98 -3.69
CA ALA A 243 11.39 -3.83 -2.91
C ALA A 243 11.10 -5.09 -2.06
N VAL A 244 11.44 -6.26 -2.58
CA VAL A 244 11.32 -7.54 -1.88
C VAL A 244 12.50 -7.82 -0.94
N THR A 245 13.73 -7.61 -1.39
CA THR A 245 14.97 -7.97 -0.68
C THR A 245 15.29 -6.94 0.38
N LEU A 246 14.86 -5.68 0.22
CA LEU A 246 14.81 -4.75 1.34
C LEU A 246 13.94 -5.33 2.45
N ALA A 247 12.99 -6.25 2.22
CA ALA A 247 12.19 -6.88 3.26
C ALA A 247 12.90 -8.01 4.03
N ALA A 248 13.96 -8.65 3.50
CA ALA A 248 14.63 -9.78 4.15
C ALA A 248 16.11 -9.47 4.47
N PRO A 249 16.62 -9.77 5.69
CA PRO A 249 18.05 -9.65 5.97
C PRO A 249 18.84 -10.62 5.07
N PRO A 250 20.05 -10.23 4.58
CA PRO A 250 20.88 -11.14 3.80
C PRO A 250 21.22 -12.36 4.66
N PRO A 251 21.12 -13.59 4.12
CA PRO A 251 21.50 -14.78 4.87
C PRO A 251 23.02 -14.77 5.15
N PRO A 252 23.47 -15.27 6.32
CA PRO A 252 24.89 -15.41 6.61
C PRO A 252 25.57 -16.32 5.58
N PRO A 253 26.89 -16.13 5.33
CA PRO A 253 27.63 -16.99 4.41
C PRO A 253 27.59 -18.45 4.88
N PRO A 254 27.45 -19.42 3.95
CA PRO A 254 27.42 -20.83 4.34
C PRO A 254 28.77 -21.27 4.90
N PRO A 255 28.80 -22.19 5.88
CA PRO A 255 30.05 -22.75 6.38
C PRO A 255 30.81 -23.53 5.29
N PRO A 256 32.15 -23.60 5.35
CA PRO A 256 32.94 -24.40 4.42
C PRO A 256 32.47 -25.86 4.40
N GLY A 257 32.22 -26.42 3.21
CA GLY A 257 31.73 -27.79 3.03
C GLY A 257 30.20 -27.95 3.02
N ALA A 258 29.42 -26.88 3.16
CA ALA A 258 27.98 -26.95 2.94
C ALA A 258 27.65 -27.38 1.50
N ARG A 259 26.70 -28.32 1.35
CA ARG A 259 26.19 -28.77 0.04
C ARG A 259 25.80 -27.57 -0.81
N ALA A 260 25.97 -27.71 -2.15
CA ALA A 260 25.52 -26.72 -3.12
C ALA A 260 24.12 -26.22 -2.75
N ARG A 261 24.05 -24.92 -2.44
CA ARG A 261 22.81 -24.30 -1.95
C ARG A 261 21.75 -24.48 -3.03
N ALA A 262 20.56 -24.91 -2.64
CA ALA A 262 19.42 -24.87 -3.56
C ALA A 262 19.36 -23.47 -4.21
N PRO A 263 19.03 -23.37 -5.50
CA PRO A 263 18.88 -22.07 -6.15
C PRO A 263 17.95 -21.20 -5.30
N PRO A 264 18.24 -19.89 -5.19
CA PRO A 264 17.40 -19.00 -4.39
C PRO A 264 15.95 -19.12 -4.87
N PRO A 265 14.97 -19.12 -3.96
CA PRO A 265 13.57 -19.15 -4.35
C PRO A 265 13.29 -17.95 -5.27
N PRO A 266 12.37 -18.10 -6.26
CA PRO A 266 12.00 -16.99 -7.11
C PRO A 266 11.49 -15.82 -6.25
N PRO A 267 11.69 -14.57 -6.71
CA PRO A 267 11.19 -13.42 -5.99
C PRO A 267 9.66 -13.54 -5.82
N PRO A 268 9.12 -13.16 -4.66
CA PRO A 268 7.69 -13.17 -4.41
C PRO A 268 7.00 -12.12 -5.27
N THR A 269 5.81 -12.47 -5.74
CA THR A 269 4.92 -11.58 -6.48
C THR A 269 4.51 -10.37 -5.64
N VAL A 270 4.61 -9.17 -6.22
CA VAL A 270 4.16 -7.91 -5.63
C VAL A 270 2.71 -7.62 -6.04
N PHE A 271 1.89 -7.20 -5.09
CA PHE A 271 0.53 -6.71 -5.31
C PHE A 271 0.51 -5.19 -5.30
N VAL A 272 0.01 -4.57 -6.37
CA VAL A 272 -0.07 -3.11 -6.49
C VAL A 272 -1.53 -2.69 -6.55
N GLY A 273 -1.98 -1.88 -5.60
CA GLY A 273 -3.34 -1.36 -5.58
C GLY A 273 -3.40 0.06 -6.13
N GLY A 274 -4.29 0.32 -7.11
CA GLY A 274 -4.56 1.65 -7.65
C GLY A 274 -6.01 2.10 -7.45
N HIS A 275 -6.22 3.40 -7.20
CA HIS A 275 -7.55 4.00 -7.13
C HIS A 275 -7.94 4.59 -8.48
N GLY A 276 -8.88 3.92 -9.15
CA GLY A 276 -9.37 4.32 -10.46
C GLY A 276 -8.38 4.04 -11.58
N VAL A 277 -8.82 4.36 -12.80
CA VAL A 277 -8.15 3.93 -14.04
C VAL A 277 -6.79 4.60 -14.23
N PHE A 278 -6.62 5.83 -13.73
CA PHE A 278 -5.37 6.58 -13.90
C PHE A 278 -4.21 5.94 -13.13
N GLU A 279 -4.36 5.74 -11.81
CA GLU A 279 -3.33 5.11 -10.97
C GLU A 279 -3.04 3.68 -11.44
N TYR A 280 -4.08 2.92 -11.78
CA TYR A 280 -3.98 1.57 -12.32
C TYR A 280 -3.13 1.51 -13.61
N ARG A 281 -3.42 2.36 -14.60
CA ARG A 281 -2.65 2.42 -15.84
C ARG A 281 -1.23 2.91 -15.62
N ALA A 282 -1.02 3.90 -14.75
CA ALA A 282 0.32 4.41 -14.45
C ALA A 282 1.21 3.32 -13.84
N ALA A 283 0.69 2.56 -12.88
CA ALA A 283 1.38 1.41 -12.30
C ALA A 283 1.63 0.32 -13.35
N ALA A 284 0.64 0.01 -14.19
CA ALA A 284 0.80 -0.96 -15.27
C ALA A 284 1.95 -0.62 -16.20
N LEU A 285 2.02 0.62 -16.69
CA LEU A 285 3.10 1.05 -17.57
C LEU A 285 4.47 1.04 -16.87
N ALA A 286 4.53 1.44 -15.60
CA ALA A 286 5.78 1.44 -14.84
C ALA A 286 6.31 0.02 -14.56
N ALA A 287 5.44 -1.00 -14.47
CA ALA A 287 5.83 -2.35 -14.16
C ALA A 287 6.41 -3.13 -15.36
N LEU A 288 6.21 -2.66 -16.59
CA LEU A 288 6.50 -3.44 -17.80
C LEU A 288 8.00 -3.47 -18.14
N LEU A 289 8.45 -4.67 -18.52
CA LEU A 289 9.76 -4.96 -19.11
C LEU A 289 9.55 -5.49 -20.55
N PRO A 290 10.57 -5.39 -21.43
CA PRO A 290 10.43 -5.84 -22.83
C PRO A 290 10.05 -7.32 -22.99
N THR A 291 10.43 -8.17 -22.03
CA THR A 291 10.18 -9.62 -22.05
C THR A 291 8.80 -10.02 -21.52
N ASP A 292 7.93 -9.05 -21.20
CA ASP A 292 6.73 -9.32 -20.44
C ASP A 292 5.56 -9.84 -21.25
N SER A 293 4.94 -10.90 -20.76
CA SER A 293 3.59 -11.33 -21.15
C SER A 293 2.58 -10.79 -20.15
N VAL A 294 1.49 -10.20 -20.66
CA VAL A 294 0.51 -9.48 -19.84
C VAL A 294 -0.88 -10.07 -20.00
N LEU A 295 -1.53 -10.33 -18.88
CA LEU A 295 -2.96 -10.63 -18.80
C LEU A 295 -3.69 -9.45 -18.15
N GLU A 296 -4.72 -8.92 -18.80
CA GLU A 296 -5.65 -7.96 -18.19
C GLU A 296 -7.01 -8.62 -17.98
N ILE A 297 -7.44 -8.73 -16.72
CA ILE A 297 -8.73 -9.28 -16.30
C ILE A 297 -9.71 -8.13 -16.08
N GLY A 298 -10.89 -8.19 -16.71
CA GLY A 298 -11.87 -7.10 -16.72
C GLY A 298 -11.49 -5.99 -17.70
N CYS A 299 -11.12 -6.37 -18.93
CA CYS A 299 -10.58 -5.43 -19.91
C CYS A 299 -11.61 -4.42 -20.44
N HIS A 300 -12.91 -4.65 -20.24
CA HIS A 300 -13.99 -3.85 -20.82
C HIS A 300 -13.76 -3.70 -22.34
N SER A 301 -13.85 -2.47 -22.88
CA SER A 301 -13.59 -2.12 -24.27
C SER A 301 -12.12 -2.22 -24.71
N GLY A 302 -11.23 -2.76 -23.87
CA GLY A 302 -9.83 -3.05 -24.18
C GLY A 302 -8.91 -1.83 -24.24
N ALA A 303 -9.35 -0.65 -23.80
CA ALA A 303 -8.58 0.59 -23.89
C ALA A 303 -7.27 0.52 -23.10
N SER A 304 -7.30 -0.04 -21.90
CA SER A 304 -6.11 -0.29 -21.07
C SER A 304 -5.20 -1.35 -21.71
N THR A 305 -5.78 -2.41 -22.27
CA THR A 305 -5.06 -3.49 -22.94
C THR A 305 -4.26 -2.98 -24.14
N ARG A 306 -4.87 -2.13 -24.98
CA ARG A 306 -4.20 -1.52 -26.14
C ARG A 306 -3.10 -0.55 -25.70
N LEU A 307 -3.33 0.23 -24.64
CA LEU A 307 -2.30 1.11 -24.06
C LEU A 307 -1.08 0.30 -23.62
N VAL A 308 -1.30 -0.79 -22.89
CA VAL A 308 -0.25 -1.70 -22.40
C VAL A 308 0.52 -2.30 -23.57
N ALA A 309 -0.16 -2.83 -24.59
CA ALA A 309 0.48 -3.41 -25.76
C ALA A 309 1.27 -2.38 -26.58
N ALA A 310 0.74 -1.17 -26.75
CA ALA A 310 1.45 -0.09 -27.42
C ALA A 310 2.71 0.32 -26.64
N HIS A 311 2.63 0.38 -25.30
CA HIS A 311 3.77 0.69 -24.46
C HIS A 311 4.84 -0.40 -24.52
N LEU A 312 4.45 -1.67 -24.41
CA LEU A 312 5.36 -2.81 -24.49
C LEU A 312 6.16 -2.79 -25.80
N ARG A 313 5.50 -2.55 -26.93
CA ARG A 313 6.19 -2.35 -28.22
C ARG A 313 7.13 -1.14 -28.21
N SER A 314 6.71 -0.03 -27.60
CA SER A 314 7.53 1.19 -27.54
C SER A 314 8.82 1.02 -26.75
N ILE A 315 8.87 0.03 -25.84
CA ILE A 315 10.07 -0.34 -25.10
C ILE A 315 10.80 -1.55 -25.73
N GLY A 316 10.47 -1.91 -26.97
CA GLY A 316 11.11 -3.01 -27.70
C GLY A 316 10.63 -4.41 -27.31
N GLY A 317 9.50 -4.52 -26.63
CA GLY A 317 8.93 -5.80 -26.21
C GLY A 317 8.01 -6.42 -27.26
N GLU A 318 8.08 -7.75 -27.35
CA GLU A 318 7.26 -8.59 -28.24
C GLU A 318 6.30 -9.50 -27.47
N GLY A 319 6.25 -9.37 -26.14
CA GLY A 319 5.43 -10.24 -25.31
C GLY A 319 3.94 -10.10 -25.59
N ALA A 320 3.22 -11.21 -25.40
CA ALA A 320 1.79 -11.29 -25.68
C ALA A 320 0.98 -10.47 -24.66
N VAL A 321 0.00 -9.71 -25.15
CA VAL A 321 -0.97 -9.00 -24.30
C VAL A 321 -2.37 -9.55 -24.55
N VAL A 322 -2.99 -10.07 -23.49
CA VAL A 322 -4.31 -10.71 -23.53
C VAL A 322 -5.26 -9.95 -22.61
N GLY A 323 -6.36 -9.45 -23.16
CA GLY A 323 -7.46 -8.88 -22.37
C GLY A 323 -8.59 -9.88 -22.21
N VAL A 324 -9.17 -10.02 -21.03
CA VAL A 324 -10.32 -10.87 -20.78
C VAL A 324 -11.43 -10.14 -20.06
N ASP A 325 -12.66 -10.54 -20.32
CA ASP A 325 -13.86 -10.04 -19.67
C ASP A 325 -14.93 -11.15 -19.68
N ILE A 326 -15.87 -11.10 -18.74
CA ILE A 326 -16.97 -12.07 -18.68
C ILE A 326 -18.05 -11.74 -19.72
N GLY A 327 -18.15 -10.48 -20.16
CA GLY A 327 -19.13 -10.04 -21.15
C GLY A 327 -18.71 -10.38 -22.59
N SER A 328 -19.39 -11.33 -23.23
CA SER A 328 -19.11 -11.69 -24.63
C SER A 328 -19.24 -10.52 -25.61
N SER A 329 -20.29 -9.72 -25.50
CA SER A 329 -20.51 -8.54 -26.36
C SER A 329 -19.43 -7.46 -26.17
N ILE A 330 -18.91 -7.33 -24.95
CA ILE A 330 -17.79 -6.43 -24.63
C ILE A 330 -16.52 -6.91 -25.33
N ILE A 331 -16.26 -8.22 -25.30
CA ILE A 331 -15.10 -8.84 -25.96
C ILE A 331 -15.20 -8.76 -27.48
N GLU A 332 -16.37 -9.02 -28.05
CA GLU A 332 -16.63 -8.84 -29.49
C GLU A 332 -16.31 -7.42 -29.94
N HIS A 333 -16.77 -6.42 -29.17
CA HIS A 333 -16.43 -5.03 -29.43
C HIS A 333 -14.92 -4.78 -29.30
N ALA A 334 -14.26 -5.26 -28.24
CA ALA A 334 -12.83 -5.09 -28.05
C ALA A 334 -12.00 -5.71 -29.20
N ARG A 335 -12.43 -6.88 -29.72
CA ARG A 335 -11.84 -7.53 -30.90
C ARG A 335 -11.99 -6.68 -32.16
N SER A 336 -13.15 -6.06 -32.38
CA SER A 336 -13.41 -5.22 -33.56
C SER A 336 -12.48 -4.01 -33.68
N ILE A 337 -11.92 -3.55 -32.55
CA ILE A 337 -11.00 -2.41 -32.48
C ILE A 337 -9.59 -2.81 -32.03
N ALA A 338 -9.26 -4.10 -32.07
CA ALA A 338 -7.97 -4.62 -31.63
C ALA A 338 -6.83 -4.15 -32.54
N SER A 339 -5.69 -3.82 -31.95
CA SER A 339 -4.44 -3.60 -32.68
C SER A 339 -3.66 -4.91 -32.82
N ALA A 340 -2.74 -4.98 -33.79
CA ALA A 340 -1.81 -6.11 -33.92
C ALA A 340 -1.12 -6.43 -32.57
N GLY A 341 -0.99 -7.73 -32.26
CA GLY A 341 -0.35 -8.23 -31.04
C GLY A 341 -1.22 -8.18 -29.77
N VAL A 342 -2.52 -7.92 -29.88
CA VAL A 342 -3.47 -7.99 -28.75
C VAL A 342 -4.51 -9.07 -29.00
N ARG A 343 -4.72 -9.95 -28.02
CA ARG A 343 -5.78 -10.96 -28.04
C ARG A 343 -6.84 -10.62 -27.00
N TYR A 344 -8.10 -10.89 -27.33
CA TYR A 344 -9.22 -10.72 -26.39
C TYR A 344 -10.01 -12.01 -26.28
N GLU A 345 -10.35 -12.42 -25.06
CA GLU A 345 -11.07 -13.66 -24.79
C GLU A 345 -12.18 -13.47 -23.75
N VAL A 346 -13.22 -14.29 -23.84
CA VAL A 346 -14.26 -14.34 -22.81
C VAL A 346 -13.77 -15.27 -21.70
N ALA A 347 -13.62 -14.75 -20.49
CA ALA A 347 -13.22 -15.55 -19.33
C ALA A 347 -13.69 -14.90 -18.03
N ASP A 348 -13.99 -15.74 -17.03
CA ASP A 348 -14.25 -15.30 -15.66
C ASP A 348 -12.92 -15.08 -14.92
N ALA A 349 -12.84 -14.02 -14.13
CA ALA A 349 -11.69 -13.73 -13.26
C ALA A 349 -11.38 -14.87 -12.27
N TRP A 350 -12.40 -15.60 -11.83
CA TRP A 350 -12.31 -16.67 -10.84
C TRP A 350 -12.04 -18.04 -11.46
N ASP A 351 -12.24 -18.21 -12.76
CA ASP A 351 -11.93 -19.44 -13.48
C ASP A 351 -10.45 -19.46 -13.89
N THR A 352 -9.58 -19.72 -12.90
CA THR A 352 -8.13 -19.82 -13.15
C THR A 352 -7.75 -20.91 -14.13
N ARG A 353 -8.59 -21.94 -14.32
CA ARG A 353 -8.32 -22.98 -15.31
C ARG A 353 -8.48 -22.42 -16.73
N ALA A 354 -9.56 -21.67 -16.99
CA ALA A 354 -9.74 -20.98 -18.26
C ALA A 354 -8.62 -19.96 -18.51
N LEU A 355 -8.23 -19.17 -17.50
CA LEU A 355 -7.14 -18.20 -17.63
C LEU A 355 -5.79 -18.89 -17.95
N LEU A 356 -5.47 -20.02 -17.31
CA LEU A 356 -4.25 -20.78 -17.59
C LEU A 356 -4.22 -21.38 -19.00
N ALA A 357 -5.39 -21.73 -19.56
CA ALA A 357 -5.48 -22.21 -20.94
C ALA A 357 -5.11 -21.13 -21.97
N LEU A 358 -5.18 -19.84 -21.61
CA LEU A 358 -4.76 -18.74 -22.48
C LEU A 358 -3.24 -18.67 -22.61
N SER A 359 -2.54 -18.84 -21.49
CA SER A 359 -1.10 -18.98 -21.39
C SER A 359 -0.76 -19.42 -19.96
N PRO A 360 0.17 -20.35 -19.74
CA PRO A 360 0.61 -20.72 -18.39
C PRO A 360 1.61 -19.72 -17.78
N ALA A 361 2.11 -18.75 -18.57
CA ALA A 361 3.25 -17.92 -18.21
C ALA A 361 2.98 -16.43 -18.48
N PHE A 362 2.11 -15.81 -17.67
CA PHE A 362 2.00 -14.36 -17.59
C PHE A 362 2.93 -13.80 -16.50
N SER A 363 3.70 -12.77 -16.82
CA SER A 363 4.63 -12.13 -15.88
C SER A 363 4.03 -10.89 -15.22
N VAL A 364 3.09 -10.22 -15.89
CA VAL A 364 2.23 -9.16 -15.32
C VAL A 364 0.77 -9.55 -15.43
N ILE A 365 0.02 -9.40 -14.33
CA ILE A 365 -1.43 -9.51 -14.34
C ILE A 365 -2.04 -8.19 -13.91
N LEU A 366 -2.99 -7.68 -14.68
CA LEU A 366 -3.76 -6.49 -14.38
C LEU A 366 -5.20 -6.91 -14.05
N VAL A 367 -5.78 -6.37 -12.98
CA VAL A 367 -7.09 -6.78 -12.45
C VAL A 367 -8.00 -5.57 -12.31
N ASP A 368 -9.01 -5.50 -13.17
CA ASP A 368 -10.07 -4.50 -13.16
C ASP A 368 -11.46 -5.17 -13.09
N VAL A 369 -11.70 -5.89 -12.00
CA VAL A 369 -12.99 -6.55 -11.76
C VAL A 369 -13.88 -5.65 -10.92
N GLY A 370 -15.11 -5.42 -11.40
CA GLY A 370 -16.14 -4.67 -10.68
C GLY A 370 -16.42 -5.27 -9.29
N GLY A 371 -16.76 -4.44 -8.31
CA GLY A 371 -17.05 -4.89 -6.93
C GLY A 371 -15.84 -5.03 -6.01
N LEU A 372 -14.63 -5.27 -6.56
CA LEU A 372 -13.39 -5.40 -5.76
C LEU A 372 -12.92 -4.09 -5.10
N SER A 373 -13.41 -2.94 -5.59
CA SER A 373 -13.08 -1.61 -5.04
C SER A 373 -13.97 -1.18 -3.88
N SER A 374 -14.93 -2.00 -3.43
CA SER A 374 -15.83 -1.63 -2.34
C SER A 374 -15.14 -1.64 -0.97
N HIS A 375 -15.74 -1.02 0.05
CA HIS A 375 -15.21 -1.03 1.42
C HIS A 375 -15.09 -2.43 2.03
N HIS A 376 -15.84 -3.39 1.51
CA HIS A 376 -15.81 -4.80 1.96
C HIS A 376 -15.05 -5.70 0.99
N GLY A 377 -14.66 -5.20 -0.19
CA GLY A 377 -14.03 -5.98 -1.24
C GLY A 377 -12.55 -6.33 -0.98
N LEU A 378 -11.98 -5.98 0.18
CA LEU A 378 -10.58 -6.33 0.47
C LEU A 378 -10.38 -7.83 0.54
N LEU A 379 -11.28 -8.56 1.22
CA LEU A 379 -11.16 -10.01 1.35
C LEU A 379 -11.27 -10.68 -0.03
N ASP A 380 -12.26 -10.30 -0.84
CA ASP A 380 -12.44 -10.82 -2.21
C ASP A 380 -11.24 -10.48 -3.10
N ALA A 381 -10.74 -9.24 -3.02
CA ALA A 381 -9.59 -8.82 -3.79
C ALA A 381 -8.34 -9.62 -3.39
N ILE A 382 -8.03 -9.75 -2.10
CA ILE A 382 -6.87 -10.53 -1.64
C ILE A 382 -7.02 -12.01 -1.98
N ALA A 383 -8.23 -12.57 -1.90
CA ALA A 383 -8.52 -13.95 -2.31
C ALA A 383 -8.18 -14.16 -3.80
N LEU A 384 -8.71 -13.31 -4.68
CA LEU A 384 -8.43 -13.38 -6.13
C LEU A 384 -6.94 -13.20 -6.43
N LEU A 385 -6.29 -12.18 -5.85
CA LEU A 385 -4.86 -11.90 -6.07
C LEU A 385 -3.98 -13.07 -5.65
N ARG A 386 -4.32 -13.74 -4.54
CA ARG A 386 -3.61 -14.94 -4.09
C ARG A 386 -3.87 -16.14 -4.98
N GLN A 387 -5.11 -16.34 -5.43
CA GLN A 387 -5.45 -17.40 -6.37
C GLN A 387 -4.66 -17.24 -7.67
N LEU A 388 -4.62 -16.03 -8.23
CA LEU A 388 -3.83 -15.69 -9.42
C LEU A 388 -2.33 -15.89 -9.18
N ARG A 389 -1.80 -15.42 -8.05
CA ARG A 389 -0.39 -15.66 -7.67
C ARG A 389 -0.06 -17.14 -7.64
N ALA A 390 -0.92 -17.96 -7.02
CA ALA A 390 -0.69 -19.40 -6.91
C ALA A 390 -0.76 -20.09 -8.27
N ALA A 391 -1.72 -19.71 -9.11
CA ALA A 391 -1.90 -20.28 -10.45
C ALA A 391 -0.73 -19.98 -11.39
N TYR A 392 -0.16 -18.77 -11.31
CA TYR A 392 0.89 -18.31 -12.21
C TYR A 392 2.30 -18.32 -11.61
N ALA A 393 2.49 -18.87 -10.41
CA ALA A 393 3.82 -19.04 -9.83
C ALA A 393 4.62 -20.08 -10.64
N PRO A 394 5.93 -19.88 -10.88
CA PRO A 394 6.76 -18.75 -10.43
C PRO A 394 6.82 -17.57 -11.42
N HIS A 395 6.04 -17.59 -12.49
CA HIS A 395 6.16 -16.65 -13.62
C HIS A 395 5.64 -15.24 -13.31
N VAL A 396 4.57 -15.12 -12.52
CA VAL A 396 3.98 -13.81 -12.20
C VAL A 396 4.80 -13.04 -11.19
N ARG A 397 5.34 -11.88 -11.61
CA ARG A 397 6.12 -11.00 -10.72
C ARG A 397 5.29 -9.87 -10.11
N VAL A 398 4.29 -9.36 -10.84
CA VAL A 398 3.46 -8.25 -10.37
C VAL A 398 2.00 -8.51 -10.72
N ILE A 399 1.12 -8.27 -9.75
CA ILE A 399 -0.33 -8.18 -9.98
C ILE A 399 -0.81 -6.79 -9.60
N ILE A 400 -1.44 -6.08 -10.54
CA ILE A 400 -1.86 -4.69 -10.39
C ILE A 400 -3.37 -4.65 -10.39
N ALA A 401 -3.98 -4.28 -9.27
CA ALA A 401 -5.43 -4.23 -9.11
C ALA A 401 -5.95 -2.79 -9.13
N LYS A 402 -6.99 -2.53 -9.93
CA LYS A 402 -7.84 -1.33 -9.81
C LYS A 402 -8.77 -1.49 -8.59
N SER A 403 -8.17 -1.61 -7.42
CA SER A 403 -8.86 -1.79 -6.15
C SER A 403 -8.42 -0.75 -5.13
N LYS A 404 -9.40 0.05 -4.71
CA LYS A 404 -9.17 1.05 -3.67
C LYS A 404 -8.76 0.43 -2.33
N CYS A 405 -9.38 -0.67 -1.91
CA CYS A 405 -9.05 -1.28 -0.63
C CYS A 405 -7.66 -1.92 -0.63
N VAL A 406 -7.23 -2.52 -1.76
CA VAL A 406 -5.85 -3.02 -1.92
C VAL A 406 -4.84 -1.86 -1.88
N ARG A 407 -5.16 -0.72 -2.51
CA ARG A 407 -4.34 0.50 -2.43
C ARG A 407 -4.23 1.03 -1.01
N ASP A 408 -5.35 1.09 -0.29
CA ASP A 408 -5.39 1.66 1.06
C ASP A 408 -4.74 0.73 2.10
N PHE A 409 -4.72 -0.58 1.87
CA PHE A 409 -4.14 -1.59 2.77
C PHE A 409 -2.74 -1.24 3.31
N PRO A 410 -1.71 -0.99 2.48
CA PRO A 410 -0.36 -0.64 2.96
C PRO A 410 -0.28 0.69 3.72
N LEU A 411 -1.31 1.55 3.62
CA LEU A 411 -1.33 2.82 4.36
C LEU A 411 -1.56 2.60 5.86
N TYR A 412 -2.31 1.56 6.24
CA TYR A 412 -2.56 1.22 7.63
C TYR A 412 -1.94 -0.11 8.07
N ALA A 413 -1.69 -1.06 7.17
CA ALA A 413 -1.04 -2.34 7.47
C ALA A 413 0.45 -2.32 7.10
N ARG A 414 1.32 -2.61 8.06
CA ARG A 414 2.78 -2.58 7.87
C ARG A 414 3.46 -3.78 8.51
N PRO A 415 4.50 -4.36 7.89
CA PRO A 415 5.36 -5.33 8.57
C PRO A 415 6.06 -4.69 9.77
N ALA A 416 6.15 -5.42 10.89
CA ALA A 416 6.88 -4.95 12.08
C ALA A 416 8.35 -4.63 11.77
N ALA A 417 8.98 -5.39 10.86
CA ALA A 417 10.33 -5.13 10.38
C ALA A 417 10.53 -3.72 9.78
N HIS A 418 9.46 -3.06 9.30
CA HIS A 418 9.55 -1.69 8.77
C HIS A 418 9.68 -0.64 9.88
N LEU A 419 9.20 -0.92 11.10
CA LEU A 419 9.35 -0.03 12.24
C LEU A 419 10.83 0.15 12.60
N TRP A 420 11.58 -0.96 12.64
CA TRP A 420 13.01 -0.96 12.90
C TRP A 420 13.81 -0.24 11.81
N ARG A 421 13.46 -0.43 10.53
CA ARG A 421 14.19 0.25 9.44
C ARG A 421 13.98 1.75 9.46
N ALA A 422 12.79 2.21 9.80
CA ALA A 422 12.53 3.63 9.98
C ALA A 422 13.44 4.21 11.07
N GLU A 423 13.61 3.50 12.18
CA GLU A 423 14.52 3.93 13.24
C GLU A 423 15.99 3.86 12.86
N LEU A 424 16.44 2.81 12.17
CA LEU A 424 17.81 2.74 11.67
C LEU A 424 18.10 3.88 10.70
N ALA A 425 17.15 4.20 9.81
CA ALA A 425 17.26 5.31 8.87
C ALA A 425 17.27 6.66 9.60
N CYS A 426 16.35 6.90 10.55
CA CYS A 426 16.32 8.11 11.36
C CYS A 426 17.58 8.26 12.22
N GLY A 427 18.04 7.18 12.86
CA GLY A 427 19.26 7.18 13.66
C GLY A 427 20.50 7.41 12.82
N ALA A 428 20.60 6.82 11.63
CA ALA A 428 21.66 7.11 10.67
C ALA A 428 21.62 8.57 10.21
N TRP A 429 20.43 9.11 9.95
CA TRP A 429 20.24 10.50 9.56
C TRP A 429 20.61 11.48 10.67
N HIS A 430 20.18 11.24 11.92
CA HIS A 430 20.58 12.05 13.07
C HIS A 430 22.09 12.00 13.33
N ARG A 431 22.72 10.82 13.20
CA ARG A 431 24.17 10.69 13.27
C ARG A 431 24.86 11.48 12.16
N ALA A 432 24.39 11.39 10.91
CA ALA A 432 24.93 12.14 9.79
C ALA A 432 24.77 13.66 9.97
N ALA A 433 23.61 14.12 10.44
CA ALA A 433 23.35 15.53 10.73
C ALA A 433 24.27 16.06 11.85
N ARG A 434 24.48 15.29 12.91
CA ARG A 434 25.41 15.64 13.99
C ARG A 434 26.85 15.74 13.48
N LEU A 435 27.32 14.74 12.73
CA LEU A 435 28.66 14.75 12.14
C LEU A 435 28.86 15.93 11.17
N ALA A 436 27.82 16.29 10.40
CA ALA A 436 27.86 17.47 9.52
C ALA A 436 27.95 18.78 10.32
N ALA A 437 27.22 18.89 11.43
CA ALA A 437 27.28 20.04 12.32
C ALA A 437 28.66 20.16 13.02
N GLU A 438 29.22 19.05 13.49
CA GLU A 438 30.58 18.99 14.07
C GLU A 438 31.64 19.39 13.04
N ALA A 439 31.53 18.89 11.79
CA ALA A 439 32.44 19.27 10.71
C ALA A 439 32.28 20.74 10.27
N ALA A 440 31.09 21.33 10.41
CA ALA A 440 30.88 22.76 10.19
C ALA A 440 31.50 23.60 11.31
N ALA A 441 31.32 23.20 12.57
CA ALA A 441 31.93 23.85 13.73
C ALA A 441 33.46 23.79 13.68
N ALA A 442 34.03 22.65 13.29
CA ALA A 442 35.48 22.50 13.11
C ALA A 442 36.05 23.40 12.01
N ARG A 443 35.25 23.74 10.99
CA ARG A 443 35.62 24.70 9.94
C ARG A 443 35.43 26.17 10.34
N GLY A 444 34.60 26.43 11.35
CA GLY A 444 34.33 27.78 11.86
C GLY A 444 35.28 28.27 12.96
N GLY A 445 36.18 27.42 13.47
CA GLY A 445 37.07 27.73 14.60
C GLY A 445 38.39 28.44 14.27
N GLY A 446 38.57 28.99 13.05
CA GLY A 446 39.88 29.50 12.60
C GLY A 446 39.89 30.85 11.90
N ALA A 447 38.78 31.60 11.88
CA ALA A 447 38.77 32.97 11.39
C ALA A 447 38.40 33.92 12.53
N GLU A 448 39.41 34.24 13.35
CA GLU A 448 39.39 35.42 14.18
C GLU A 448 39.15 36.64 13.25
N PRO A 449 38.09 37.44 13.45
CA PRO A 449 37.88 38.61 12.61
C PRO A 449 39.00 39.59 12.90
N ALA A 450 39.93 39.72 11.95
CA ALA A 450 40.96 40.74 11.97
C ALA A 450 40.27 42.10 12.16
N ALA A 451 40.43 42.67 13.35
CA ALA A 451 39.97 44.00 13.70
C ALA A 451 40.71 45.02 12.84
N ASN A 452 40.13 45.37 11.69
CA ASN A 452 40.66 46.39 10.80
C ASN A 452 40.35 47.78 11.40
N LYS A 453 41.26 48.28 12.23
CA LYS A 453 41.40 49.71 12.52
C LYS A 453 41.98 50.39 11.28
N ALA A 454 41.13 50.96 10.43
CA ALA A 454 41.55 51.92 9.41
C ALA A 454 40.51 53.04 9.26
N THR A 455 40.80 54.13 9.97
CA THR A 455 40.64 55.55 9.59
C THR A 455 39.48 55.97 8.70
N SER A 456 38.65 56.84 9.28
CA SER A 456 37.80 57.82 8.61
C SER A 456 38.55 58.68 7.58
N LYS A 457 37.95 58.92 6.41
CA LYS A 457 37.73 60.27 5.84
C LYS A 457 37.00 60.21 4.49
N HIS A 458 35.90 60.98 4.44
CA HIS A 458 35.20 61.52 3.25
C HIS A 458 34.41 60.50 2.41
N GLY A 459 33.22 60.77 1.90
CA GLY A 459 32.41 61.99 1.85
C GLY A 459 31.02 61.59 1.33
N ALA A 460 30.02 62.42 1.65
CA ALA A 460 28.62 62.21 1.39
C ALA A 460 28.27 62.15 -0.11
N HIS A 461 27.40 61.22 -0.50
CA HIS A 461 26.40 61.48 -1.55
C HIS A 461 25.13 60.67 -1.30
N ARG A 462 24.00 61.40 -1.29
CA ARG A 462 22.63 60.91 -1.15
C ARG A 462 22.20 60.11 -2.38
N ALA A 463 21.48 59.00 -2.17
CA ALA A 463 20.41 58.55 -3.06
C ALA A 463 19.29 57.89 -2.22
N ARG A 464 18.04 58.29 -2.50
CA ARG A 464 16.80 57.87 -1.82
C ARG A 464 16.45 56.40 -2.12
N PRO A 465 15.65 55.75 -1.26
CA PRO A 465 15.13 54.40 -1.48
C PRO A 465 13.90 54.40 -2.39
N THR A 466 13.82 53.44 -3.30
CA THR A 466 12.57 53.02 -3.94
C THR A 466 12.02 51.78 -3.23
N PRO A 467 10.73 51.77 -2.81
CA PRO A 467 10.07 50.61 -2.23
C PRO A 467 9.44 49.74 -3.33
N GLY A 468 9.39 48.43 -3.13
CA GLY A 468 8.79 47.51 -4.10
C GLY A 468 8.50 46.15 -3.49
N ALA A 469 7.58 46.11 -2.54
CA ALA A 469 6.79 44.93 -2.19
C ALA A 469 5.35 45.15 -2.71
N GLU A 470 4.69 44.04 -3.05
CA GLU A 470 3.26 43.91 -3.33
C GLU A 470 2.74 44.39 -4.71
N ALA A 471 2.36 43.43 -5.56
CA ALA A 471 1.08 43.39 -6.29
C ALA A 471 1.13 42.35 -7.42
N LEU A 472 0.39 41.25 -7.30
CA LEU A 472 -0.21 40.54 -8.44
C LEU A 472 -1.34 39.63 -7.91
N ALA A 473 -2.37 40.27 -7.38
CA ALA A 473 -3.70 39.69 -7.19
C ALA A 473 -4.72 40.83 -7.32
N ALA A 474 -5.38 40.89 -8.47
CA ALA A 474 -6.66 41.54 -8.78
C ALA A 474 -6.59 42.30 -10.11
N ALA A 475 -7.18 41.71 -11.14
CA ALA A 475 -7.86 42.46 -12.20
C ALA A 475 -9.00 41.58 -12.71
N GLY A 476 -10.18 41.78 -12.14
CA GLY A 476 -11.42 41.60 -12.88
C GLY A 476 -11.77 42.92 -13.56
N VAL A 477 -12.38 42.86 -14.74
CA VAL A 477 -13.65 43.53 -15.13
C VAL A 477 -13.87 43.29 -16.62
N GLY A 478 -15.07 42.87 -16.99
CA GLY A 478 -15.54 42.81 -18.36
C GLY A 478 -16.90 42.13 -18.49
N ARG A 479 -17.95 42.76 -17.97
CA ARG A 479 -19.34 42.47 -18.37
C ARG A 479 -19.54 42.96 -19.82
N GLY A 480 -20.33 42.24 -20.60
CA GLY A 480 -20.95 42.81 -21.81
C GLY A 480 -21.54 41.80 -22.79
N MET A 481 -22.86 41.85 -22.90
CA MET A 481 -23.71 41.59 -24.08
C MET A 481 -24.22 40.18 -24.39
N ALA A 482 -25.43 40.24 -24.94
CA ALA A 482 -26.46 39.24 -25.11
C ALA A 482 -26.59 38.81 -26.58
N ASP A 483 -27.53 37.88 -26.78
CA ASP A 483 -28.28 37.53 -27.99
C ASP A 483 -27.70 36.52 -29.00
N SER A 484 -28.61 35.57 -29.35
CA SER A 484 -28.79 34.78 -30.60
C SER A 484 -27.59 33.96 -31.09
N ASP A 485 -27.63 32.63 -31.19
CA ASP A 485 -28.53 31.76 -31.97
C ASP A 485 -28.40 30.29 -31.50
#